data_AF-A0A9D9V3X9-F1
#
_entry.id   AF-A0A9D9V3X9-F1
#
_cell.length_a   1.000
_cell.length_b   1.000
_cell.length_c   1.000
_cell.angle_alpha   90.00
_cell.angle_beta   90.00
_cell.angle_gamma   90.00
#
_symmetry.space_group_name_H-M   'P 1'
#
loop_
_entity.id
_entity.type
_entity.pdbx_description
1 polymer ?
#
loop_
_entity_poly.entity_id
_entity_poly.type
_entity_poly.pdbx_seq_one_letter_code
_entity_poly.pdbx_strand_id
1 'polypeptide(L)'
;MFGLASPVYAQGIQEWGNCVVDGVPTLKCFEVVFGNIIFMASTLIVFLLFIMIVVGAFQYLTSFGDPGKLKKAQATLRYAIVGFVLFLASFLIIKVIDILFLGGAGTLFQLNLEQ
;
A
#
# COMPACT_ATOMS: atom_id res chain seq x y z
N MET A 1 -29.71 -7.36 1.99
CA MET A 1 -28.71 -7.79 2.99
C MET A 1 -27.33 -7.44 2.46
N PHE A 2 -26.74 -6.36 2.97
CA PHE A 2 -25.41 -5.88 2.61
C PHE A 2 -24.37 -6.90 3.10
N GLY A 3 -23.68 -7.57 2.17
CA GLY A 3 -22.60 -8.50 2.46
C GLY A 3 -21.36 -7.76 2.96
N LEU A 4 -21.22 -7.64 4.27
CA LEU A 4 -20.02 -7.20 4.96
C LEU A 4 -18.94 -8.31 5.01
N ALA A 5 -18.78 -9.05 3.91
CA ALA A 5 -17.59 -9.87 3.72
C ALA A 5 -16.55 -9.03 2.97
N SER A 6 -16.15 -7.91 3.57
CA SER A 6 -14.79 -7.44 3.31
C SER A 6 -13.87 -8.57 3.79
N PRO A 7 -13.06 -9.19 2.93
CA PRO A 7 -11.92 -9.93 3.45
C PRO A 7 -11.11 -8.90 4.24
N VAL A 8 -11.16 -8.99 5.57
CA VAL A 8 -10.17 -8.35 6.42
C VAL A 8 -8.83 -8.85 5.89
N TYR A 9 -7.93 -7.93 5.56
CA TYR A 9 -6.59 -8.14 5.01
C TYR A 9 -5.65 -8.89 5.98
N ALA A 10 -6.13 -9.95 6.65
CA ALA A 10 -5.42 -10.73 7.65
C ALA A 10 -4.71 -11.97 7.08
N GLN A 11 -4.66 -12.14 5.75
CA GLN A 11 -3.83 -13.16 5.08
C GLN A 11 -2.62 -12.48 4.43
N GLY A 12 -1.79 -11.79 5.21
CA GLY A 12 -0.69 -10.97 4.67
C GLY A 12 0.62 -11.72 4.41
N ILE A 13 0.78 -12.93 4.96
CA ILE A 13 2.00 -13.72 4.78
C ILE A 13 1.64 -14.96 3.97
N GLN A 14 1.93 -14.91 2.67
CA GLN A 14 1.84 -16.08 1.81
C GLN A 14 2.93 -17.07 2.21
N GLU A 15 2.55 -18.33 2.44
CA GLU A 15 3.45 -19.38 2.87
C GLU A 15 4.25 -19.93 1.68
N TRP A 16 5.56 -20.09 1.88
CA TRP A 16 6.53 -20.42 0.83
C TRP A 16 6.40 -21.85 0.28
N GLY A 17 5.65 -22.72 0.96
CA GLY A 17 5.53 -24.14 0.59
C GLY A 17 4.65 -24.40 -0.63
N ASN A 18 3.71 -23.50 -0.95
CA ASN A 18 2.67 -23.76 -1.96
C ASN A 18 3.07 -23.36 -3.40
N CYS A 19 4.28 -22.82 -3.59
CA CYS A 19 4.74 -22.31 -4.89
C CYS A 19 5.90 -23.13 -5.50
N VAL A 20 6.39 -24.15 -4.80
CA VAL A 20 7.43 -25.07 -5.25
C VAL A 20 6.77 -26.38 -5.69
N VAL A 21 6.87 -26.69 -6.98
CA VAL A 21 6.39 -27.96 -7.56
C VAL A 21 7.62 -28.69 -8.08
N ASP A 22 7.75 -29.98 -7.78
CA ASP A 22 8.86 -30.83 -8.23
C ASP A 22 10.28 -30.31 -7.90
N GLY A 23 10.42 -29.59 -6.77
CA GLY A 23 11.71 -29.10 -6.29
C GLY A 23 12.25 -27.88 -7.05
N VAL A 24 11.48 -27.30 -7.98
CA VAL A 24 11.83 -26.06 -8.68
C VAL A 24 10.92 -24.90 -8.25
N PRO A 25 11.47 -23.71 -7.95
CA PRO A 25 10.67 -22.51 -7.68
C PRO A 25 9.97 -22.05 -8.96
N THR A 26 8.63 -22.02 -8.96
CA THR A 26 7.85 -21.52 -10.09
C THR A 26 7.67 -19.99 -10.02
N LEU A 27 7.16 -19.38 -11.09
CA LEU A 27 6.84 -17.95 -11.14
C LEU A 27 5.81 -17.53 -10.05
N LYS A 28 5.02 -18.47 -9.52
CA LYS A 28 4.14 -18.23 -8.35
C LYS A 28 4.92 -17.86 -7.09
N CYS A 29 6.16 -18.31 -6.91
CA CYS A 29 6.95 -17.91 -5.75
C CYS A 29 7.33 -16.43 -5.78
N PHE A 30 7.44 -15.85 -6.97
CA PHE A 30 7.67 -14.41 -7.09
C PHE A 30 6.46 -13.60 -6.59
N GLU A 31 5.24 -14.09 -6.85
CA GLU A 31 4.00 -13.51 -6.31
C GLU A 31 4.02 -13.49 -4.77
N VAL A 32 4.42 -14.59 -4.13
CA VAL A 32 4.55 -14.70 -2.66
C VAL A 32 5.51 -13.66 -2.08
N VAL A 33 6.69 -13.53 -2.72
CA VAL A 33 7.71 -12.55 -2.29
C VAL A 33 7.19 -11.13 -2.45
N PHE A 34 6.61 -10.80 -3.61
CA PHE A 34 6.07 -9.46 -3.86
C PHE A 34 4.89 -9.13 -2.94
N GLY A 35 3.97 -10.07 -2.72
CA GLY A 35 2.84 -9.90 -1.83
C GLY A 35 3.29 -9.60 -0.39
N ASN A 36 4.23 -10.38 0.13
CA ASN A 36 4.73 -10.19 1.50
C ASN A 36 5.51 -8.87 1.65
N ILE A 37 6.34 -8.50 0.67
CA ILE A 37 7.08 -7.22 0.67
C ILE A 37 6.11 -6.04 0.60
N ILE A 38 5.12 -6.07 -0.30
CA ILE A 38 4.14 -4.99 -0.45
C ILE A 38 3.30 -4.84 0.81
N PHE A 39 2.89 -5.94 1.44
CA PHE A 39 2.12 -5.91 2.69
C PHE A 39 2.91 -5.26 3.84
N MET A 40 4.16 -5.67 4.01
CA MET A 40 5.06 -5.10 5.02
C MET A 40 5.35 -3.62 4.73
N ALA A 41 5.69 -3.29 3.49
CA ALA A 41 5.99 -1.92 3.07
C ALA A 41 4.78 -0.99 3.22
N SER A 42 3.59 -1.43 2.82
CA SER A 42 2.36 -0.63 2.92
C SER A 42 2.03 -0.29 4.37
N THR A 43 2.17 -1.25 5.27
CA THR A 43 1.97 -1.03 6.71
C THR A 43 2.95 0.01 7.26
N LEU A 44 4.23 -0.09 6.87
CA LEU A 44 5.25 0.89 7.26
C LEU A 44 4.99 2.29 6.70
N ILE A 45 4.57 2.41 5.43
CA ILE A 45 4.27 3.69 4.79
C ILE A 45 3.12 4.40 5.50
N VAL A 46 2.02 3.68 5.77
CA VAL A 46 0.85 4.27 6.45
C VAL A 46 1.22 4.73 7.86
N PHE A 47 2.01 3.94 8.58
CA PHE A 47 2.50 4.30 9.90
C PHE A 47 3.39 5.56 9.89
N LEU A 48 4.33 5.65 8.93
CA LEU A 48 5.19 6.82 8.77
C LEU A 48 4.40 8.08 8.39
N LEU A 49 3.46 7.96 7.44
CA LEU A 49 2.59 9.07 7.05
C LEU A 49 1.79 9.60 8.24
N PHE A 50 1.25 8.71 9.07
CA PHE A 50 0.54 9.09 10.28
C PHE A 50 1.41 9.96 11.21
N ILE A 51 2.65 9.53 11.48
CA ILE A 51 3.59 10.29 12.32
C ILE A 51 3.92 11.67 11.71
N MET A 52 4.19 11.73 10.40
CA MET A 52 4.53 13.00 9.73
C MET A 52 3.38 14.01 9.78
N ILE A 53 2.14 13.55 9.64
CA ILE A 53 0.95 14.40 9.75
C ILE A 53 0.81 14.93 11.18
N VAL A 54 0.94 14.06 12.18
CA VAL A 54 0.83 14.46 13.60
C VAL A 54 1.90 15.51 13.95
N VAL A 55 3.17 15.24 13.62
CA VAL A 55 4.27 16.18 13.90
C VAL A 55 4.10 17.49 13.13
N GLY A 56 3.71 17.43 11.85
CA GLY A 56 3.44 18.60 11.03
C GLY A 56 2.28 19.45 11.56
N ALA A 57 1.21 18.81 12.03
CA ALA A 57 0.05 19.47 12.62
C ALA A 57 0.41 20.16 13.93
N PHE A 58 1.11 19.48 14.84
CA PHE A 58 1.57 20.09 16.09
C PHE A 58 2.50 21.27 15.83
N GLN A 59 3.43 21.15 14.88
CA GLN A 59 4.33 22.25 14.51
C GLN A 59 3.56 23.43 13.92
N TYR A 60 2.52 23.19 13.12
CA TYR A 60 1.66 24.22 12.57
C TYR A 60 0.90 24.98 13.67
N LEU A 61 0.25 24.27 14.58
CA LEU A 61 -0.52 24.86 15.68
C LEU A 61 0.37 25.64 16.67
N THR A 62 1.58 25.14 16.95
CA THR A 62 2.55 25.77 17.86
C THR A 62 3.44 26.83 17.22
N SER A 63 3.17 27.19 15.95
CA SER A 63 3.98 28.19 15.26
C SER A 63 3.78 29.62 15.77
N PHE A 64 2.69 29.91 16.51
CA PHE A 64 2.34 31.23 17.06
C PHE A 64 2.45 32.40 16.04
N GLY A 65 2.31 32.13 14.74
CA GLY A 65 2.43 33.16 13.69
C GLY A 65 3.86 33.41 13.19
N ASP A 66 4.89 32.71 13.69
CA ASP A 66 6.25 32.82 13.17
C ASP A 66 6.33 32.30 11.73
N PRO A 67 6.73 33.13 10.75
CA PRO A 67 6.70 32.76 9.34
C PRO A 67 7.72 31.66 8.99
N GLY A 68 8.80 31.51 9.75
CA GLY A 68 9.79 30.46 9.55
C GLY A 68 9.24 29.09 9.96
N LYS A 69 8.63 29.02 11.16
CA LYS A 69 8.01 27.79 11.67
C LYS A 69 6.79 27.38 10.86
N LEU A 70 5.96 28.34 10.45
CA LEU A 70 4.80 28.08 9.59
C LEU A 70 5.20 27.51 8.23
N LYS A 71 6.21 28.10 7.56
CA LYS A 71 6.70 27.57 6.28
C LYS A 71 7.21 26.14 6.40
N LYS A 72 7.93 25.83 7.49
CA LYS A 72 8.43 24.48 7.75
C LYS A 72 7.29 23.49 8.00
N ALA A 73 6.32 23.84 8.83
CA ALA A 73 5.16 22.99 9.11
C ALA A 73 4.32 22.73 7.84
N GLN A 74 4.07 23.77 7.05
CA GLN A 74 3.36 23.65 5.77
C GLN A 74 4.13 22.79 4.76
N ALA A 75 5.45 22.91 4.70
CA ALA A 75 6.27 22.05 3.84
C ALA A 75 6.13 20.58 4.26
N THR A 76 6.26 20.27 5.57
CA THR A 76 6.07 18.92 6.10
C THR A 76 4.70 18.34 5.74
N LEU A 77 3.63 19.12 5.94
CA LEU A 77 2.27 18.71 5.59
C LEU A 77 2.10 18.50 4.08
N ARG A 78 2.67 19.37 3.24
CA ARG A 78 2.66 19.21 1.77
C ARG A 78 3.33 17.91 1.36
N TYR A 79 4.51 17.60 1.90
CA TYR A 79 5.20 16.35 1.60
C TYR A 79 4.41 15.11 2.04
N ALA A 80 3.78 15.17 3.22
CA ALA A 80 2.91 14.09 3.69
C ALA A 80 1.70 13.87 2.76
N ILE A 81 1.05 14.95 2.33
CA ILE A 81 -0.09 14.89 1.40
C ILE A 81 0.35 14.35 0.03
N VAL A 82 1.47 14.84 -0.51
CA VAL A 82 2.00 14.37 -1.81
C VAL A 82 2.32 12.87 -1.75
N GLY A 83 2.96 12.41 -0.68
CA GLY A 83 3.23 10.98 -0.49
C GLY A 83 1.96 10.14 -0.39
N PHE A 84 0.96 10.63 0.34
CA PHE A 84 -0.34 9.94 0.47
C PHE A 84 -1.09 9.88 -0.87
N VAL A 85 -1.14 10.98 -1.61
CA VAL A 85 -1.77 11.02 -2.94
C VAL A 85 -1.07 10.07 -3.90
N LEU A 86 0.27 10.02 -3.89
CA LEU A 86 1.04 9.11 -4.72
C LEU A 86 0.77 7.64 -4.37
N PHE A 87 0.65 7.32 -3.08
CA PHE A 87 0.26 5.98 -2.62
C PHE A 87 -1.13 5.57 -3.11
N LEU A 88 -2.12 6.47 -2.98
CA LEU A 88 -3.47 6.24 -3.49
C LEU A 88 -3.51 6.12 -5.02
N ALA A 89 -2.76 6.98 -5.72
CA ALA A 89 -2.68 6.95 -7.18
C ALA A 89 -2.10 5.63 -7.68
N SER A 90 -1.07 5.09 -7.02
CA SER A 90 -0.52 3.78 -7.34
C SER A 90 -1.59 2.68 -7.24
N PHE A 91 -2.35 2.66 -6.14
CA PHE A 91 -3.43 1.69 -5.97
C PHE A 91 -4.53 1.85 -7.03
N LEU A 92 -4.88 3.09 -7.36
CA LEU A 92 -5.88 3.39 -8.38
C LEU A 92 -5.44 2.91 -9.76
N ILE A 93 -4.17 3.12 -10.14
CA ILE A 93 -3.64 2.65 -11.42
C ILE A 93 -3.74 1.12 -11.51
N ILE A 94 -3.30 0.39 -10.47
CA ILE A 94 -3.38 -1.08 -10.43
C ILE A 94 -4.84 -1.53 -10.57
N LYS A 95 -5.77 -0.89 -9.84
CA LYS A 95 -7.20 -1.22 -9.92
C LYS A 95 -7.82 -0.91 -11.28
N VAL A 96 -7.42 0.19 -11.91
CA VAL A 96 -7.88 0.54 -13.25
C VAL A 96 -7.42 -0.50 -14.27
N ILE A 97 -6.17 -0.96 -14.19
CA ILE A 97 -5.66 -2.03 -15.06
C ILE A 97 -6.44 -3.34 -14.81
N ASP A 98 -6.66 -3.70 -13.55
CA ASP A 98 -7.44 -4.90 -13.18
C ASP A 98 -8.86 -4.88 -13.76
N ILE A 99 -9.54 -3.73 -13.65
CA ILE A 99 -10.91 -3.56 -14.14
C ILE A 99 -10.95 -3.57 -15.68
N LEU A 100 -10.03 -2.87 -16.34
CA LEU A 100 -10.02 -2.74 -17.79
C LEU A 100 -9.58 -4.02 -18.51
N PHE A 101 -8.62 -4.77 -17.95
CA PHE A 101 -8.01 -5.92 -18.63
C PHE A 101 -8.48 -7.27 -18.08
N LEU A 102 -8.82 -7.36 -16.79
CA LEU A 102 -9.23 -8.61 -16.13
C LEU A 102 -10.69 -8.59 -15.66
N GLY A 103 -11.45 -7.56 -16.02
CA GLY A 103 -12.87 -7.44 -15.65
C GLY A 103 -13.11 -7.24 -14.15
N GLY A 104 -12.08 -6.87 -13.38
CA GLY A 104 -12.18 -6.64 -11.93
C GLY A 104 -12.05 -7.91 -11.08
N ALA A 105 -11.47 -8.98 -11.62
CA ALA A 105 -11.27 -10.23 -10.90
C ALA A 105 -10.21 -10.16 -9.79
N GLY A 106 -9.35 -9.12 -9.75
CA GLY A 106 -8.32 -8.99 -8.72
C GLY A 106 -7.14 -9.95 -8.90
N THR A 107 -7.01 -10.58 -10.06
CA THR A 107 -6.05 -11.66 -10.33
C THR A 107 -4.76 -11.17 -10.99
N LEU A 108 -4.49 -9.86 -11.00
CA LEU A 108 -3.33 -9.24 -11.66
C LEU A 108 -1.97 -9.88 -11.34
N PHE A 109 -1.81 -10.41 -10.13
CA PHE A 109 -0.57 -11.05 -9.70
C PHE A 109 -0.68 -12.58 -9.63
N GLN A 110 -1.90 -13.12 -9.71
CA GLN A 110 -2.19 -14.54 -9.68
C GLN A 110 -1.90 -15.16 -11.05
N LEU A 111 -0.65 -15.57 -11.27
CA LEU A 111 -0.25 -16.34 -12.46
C LEU A 111 -0.75 -17.79 -12.34
N ASN A 112 -2.07 -18.00 -12.40
CA ASN A 112 -2.69 -19.32 -12.33
C ASN A 112 -2.39 -20.09 -13.63
N LEU A 113 -1.19 -20.64 -13.72
CA LEU A 113 -0.89 -21.72 -14.64
C LEU A 113 -1.58 -22.95 -14.05
N GLU A 114 -2.81 -23.23 -14.49
CA GLU A 114 -3.29 -24.61 -14.44
C GLU A 114 -2.24 -25.46 -15.16
N GLN A 115 -1.56 -26.32 -14.41
CA GLN A 115 -0.86 -27.47 -14.96
C GLN A 115 -1.87 -28.57 -15.21
#